data_AF-L1KWG2-F1
#
_entry.id   AF-L1KWG2-F1
#
_cell.length_a   1.000
_cell.length_b   1.000
_cell.length_c   1.000
_cell.angle_alpha   90.00
_cell.angle_beta   90.00
_cell.angle_gamma   90.00
#
_symmetry.space_group_name_H-M   'P 1'
#
loop_
_entity.id
_entity.type
_entity.pdbx_description
1 polymer ?
#
loop_
_entity_poly.entity_id
_entity_poly.type
_entity_poly.pdbx_seq_one_letter_code
_entity_poly.pdbx_strand_id
1 'polypeptide(L)'
;MAEEGVRSLTAALPVIATDPLDAEARTDALRGAWLCGAAAEQALRRALSADDVPGHLARTAVGLGAPRSLTELGLTRHDIDEITAQAQTQPYVNPLPVTEELVRSLLTSALNATRVP
;
A
#
# COMPACT_ATOMS: atom_id res chain seq x y z
N MET A 1 6.26 18.12 -2.60
CA MET A 1 5.72 16.76 -2.79
C MET A 1 4.49 16.51 -1.92
N ALA A 2 4.60 16.43 -0.59
CA ALA A 2 3.41 16.26 0.29
C ALA A 2 2.37 17.39 0.14
N GLU A 3 2.82 18.64 0.17
CA GLU A 3 1.95 19.81 0.06
C GLU A 3 1.23 19.88 -1.29
N GLU A 4 1.94 19.52 -2.38
CA GLU A 4 1.36 19.40 -3.72
C GLU A 4 0.35 18.26 -3.79
N GLY A 5 0.64 17.13 -3.13
CA GLY A 5 -0.29 16.00 -3.04
C GLY A 5 -1.59 16.36 -2.31
N VAL A 6 -1.49 17.03 -1.17
CA VAL A 6 -2.64 17.53 -0.41
C VAL A 6 -3.43 18.56 -1.21
N ARG A 7 -2.76 19.49 -1.91
CA ARG A 7 -3.42 20.51 -2.73
C ARG A 7 -4.21 19.89 -3.88
N SER A 8 -3.60 18.93 -4.58
CA SER A 8 -4.23 18.23 -5.70
C SER A 8 -5.44 17.40 -5.24
N LEU A 9 -5.35 16.71 -4.09
CA LEU A 9 -6.49 16.02 -3.47
C LEU A 9 -7.60 17.01 -3.05
N THR A 10 -7.23 18.12 -2.41
CA THR A 10 -8.21 19.11 -1.92
C THR A 10 -8.99 19.76 -3.07
N ALA A 11 -8.36 19.94 -4.23
CA ALA A 11 -9.00 20.46 -5.43
C ALA A 11 -9.89 19.41 -6.13
N ALA A 12 -9.43 18.16 -6.23
CA ALA A 12 -10.11 17.12 -7.00
C ALA A 12 -11.29 16.46 -6.26
N LEU A 13 -11.19 16.26 -4.95
CA LEU A 13 -12.20 15.51 -4.19
C LEU A 13 -13.60 16.12 -4.20
N PRO A 14 -13.79 17.46 -4.09
CA PRO A 14 -15.12 18.06 -4.22
C PRO A 14 -15.75 17.89 -5.61
N VAL A 15 -14.93 17.89 -6.67
CA VAL A 15 -15.39 17.67 -8.05
C VAL A 15 -15.86 16.22 -8.20
N ILE A 16 -15.06 15.24 -7.75
CA ILE A 16 -15.43 13.82 -7.76
C ILE A 16 -16.69 13.55 -6.92
N ALA A 17 -16.87 14.25 -5.80
CA ALA A 17 -18.05 14.12 -4.96
C ALA A 17 -19.34 14.59 -5.68
N THR A 18 -19.20 15.50 -6.64
CA THR A 18 -20.31 16.05 -7.44
C THR A 18 -20.52 15.27 -8.74
N ASP A 19 -19.44 14.89 -9.42
CA ASP A 19 -19.42 14.03 -10.60
C ASP A 19 -18.34 12.93 -10.44
N PRO A 20 -18.74 11.73 -9.98
CA PRO A 20 -17.81 10.64 -9.76
C PRO A 20 -17.13 10.11 -11.04
N LEU A 21 -17.63 10.46 -12.22
CA LEU A 21 -17.13 10.00 -13.51
C LEU A 21 -16.23 11.03 -14.21
N ASP A 22 -16.01 12.20 -13.60
CA ASP A 22 -15.07 13.20 -14.12
C ASP A 22 -13.64 12.61 -14.16
N ALA A 23 -13.18 12.30 -15.38
CA ALA A 23 -11.92 11.64 -15.62
C ALA A 23 -10.71 12.51 -15.25
N GLU A 24 -10.83 13.83 -15.39
CA GLU A 24 -9.76 14.78 -15.09
C GLU A 24 -9.58 14.91 -13.58
N ALA A 25 -10.68 15.11 -12.85
CA ALA A 25 -10.66 15.17 -11.39
C ALA A 25 -10.12 13.87 -10.77
N ARG A 26 -10.51 12.70 -11.31
CA ARG A 26 -9.96 11.41 -10.85
C ARG A 26 -8.45 11.30 -11.11
N THR A 27 -7.98 11.76 -12.28
CA THR A 27 -6.55 11.75 -12.60
C THR A 27 -5.75 12.61 -11.63
N ASP A 28 -6.27 13.79 -11.27
CA ASP A 28 -5.63 14.67 -10.31
C ASP A 28 -5.68 14.12 -8.87
N ALA A 29 -6.79 13.55 -8.43
CA ALA A 29 -6.85 12.88 -7.12
C ALA A 29 -5.82 11.74 -7.02
N LEU A 30 -5.61 10.97 -8.09
CA LEU A 30 -4.64 9.89 -8.13
C LEU A 30 -3.20 10.39 -8.10
N ARG A 31 -2.91 11.46 -8.84
CA ARG A 31 -1.62 12.16 -8.76
C ARG A 31 -1.37 12.67 -7.35
N GLY A 32 -2.38 13.27 -6.72
CA GLY A 32 -2.31 13.76 -5.35
C GLY A 32 -2.04 12.66 -4.33
N ALA A 33 -2.75 11.54 -4.43
CA ALA A 33 -2.53 10.36 -3.60
C ALA A 33 -1.11 9.80 -3.75
N TRP A 34 -0.61 9.70 -4.98
CA TRP A 34 0.76 9.26 -5.26
C TRP A 34 1.82 10.18 -4.63
N LEU A 35 1.67 11.50 -4.76
CA LEU A 35 2.58 12.48 -4.17
C LEU A 35 2.61 12.41 -2.64
N CYS A 36 1.46 12.15 -2.00
CA CYS A 36 1.37 11.92 -0.57
C CYS A 36 2.09 10.62 -0.15
N GLY A 37 1.88 9.52 -0.89
CA GLY A 37 2.56 8.24 -0.63
C GLY A 37 4.08 8.34 -0.75
N ALA A 38 4.58 8.96 -1.83
CA ALA A 38 6.01 9.19 -2.03
C ALA A 38 6.62 10.08 -0.93
N ALA A 39 5.87 11.09 -0.47
CA ALA A 39 6.32 11.92 0.63
C ALA A 39 6.36 11.18 1.98
N ALA A 40 5.43 10.25 2.22
CA ALA A 40 5.43 9.39 3.39
C ALA A 40 6.63 8.43 3.38
N GLU A 41 6.95 7.83 2.23
CA GLU A 41 8.17 7.00 2.07
C GLU A 41 9.43 7.82 2.38
N GLN A 42 9.54 9.04 1.83
CA GLN A 42 10.69 9.90 2.08
C GLN A 42 10.76 10.40 3.53
N ALA A 43 9.62 10.60 4.20
CA ALA A 43 9.57 10.91 5.62
C ALA A 43 10.07 9.72 6.46
N LEU A 44 9.65 8.50 6.12
CA LEU A 44 10.12 7.27 6.76
C LEU A 44 11.63 7.05 6.56
N ARG A 45 12.15 7.25 5.34
CA ARG A 45 13.60 7.18 5.05
C ARG A 45 14.41 8.15 5.92
N ARG A 46 13.94 9.39 6.05
CA ARG A 46 14.58 10.41 6.89
C ARG A 46 14.51 10.08 8.38
N ALA A 47 13.35 9.68 8.88
CA ALA A 47 13.15 9.37 10.29
C ALA A 47 13.91 8.11 10.75
N LEU A 48 13.97 7.09 9.89
CA LEU A 48 14.58 5.80 10.20
C LEU A 48 16.06 5.73 9.81
N SER A 49 16.56 6.71 9.05
CA SER A 49 17.93 6.72 8.49
C SER A 49 18.30 5.38 7.83
N ALA A 50 17.35 4.79 7.09
CA ALA A 50 17.47 3.47 6.52
C ALA A 50 17.19 3.48 5.02
N ASP A 51 18.09 2.88 4.24
CA ASP A 51 17.91 2.69 2.80
C ASP A 51 16.82 1.65 2.48
N ASP A 52 16.74 0.60 3.32
CA ASP A 52 15.72 -0.45 3.34
C ASP A 52 14.70 -0.19 4.45
N VAL A 53 13.78 0.76 4.20
CA VAL A 53 12.68 1.11 5.13
C VAL A 53 11.81 -0.10 5.47
N PRO A 54 11.33 -0.92 4.51
CA PRO A 54 10.53 -2.10 4.83
C PRO A 54 11.26 -3.08 5.75
N GLY A 55 12.54 -3.35 5.47
CA GLY A 55 13.35 -4.22 6.32
C GLY A 55 13.62 -3.65 7.71
N HIS A 56 13.81 -2.34 7.83
CA HIS A 56 13.96 -1.67 9.11
C HIS A 56 12.68 -1.80 9.95
N LEU A 57 11.52 -1.47 9.37
CA LEU A 57 10.23 -1.59 10.04
C LEU A 57 9.93 -3.02 10.49
N ALA A 58 10.20 -4.01 9.63
CA ALA A 58 10.01 -5.42 9.97
C ALA A 58 10.85 -5.83 11.20
N ARG A 59 12.15 -5.49 11.22
CA ARG A 59 13.02 -5.79 12.37
C ARG A 59 12.57 -5.09 13.65
N THR A 60 12.18 -3.83 13.55
CA THR A 60 11.68 -3.07 14.70
C THR A 60 10.40 -3.67 15.26
N ALA A 61 9.45 -4.06 14.40
CA ALA A 61 8.22 -4.72 14.82
C ALA A 61 8.51 -6.03 15.58
N VAL A 62 9.43 -6.87 15.09
CA VAL A 62 9.88 -8.08 15.80
C VAL A 62 10.49 -7.74 17.15
N GLY A 63 11.34 -6.72 17.21
CA GLY A 63 11.98 -6.26 18.46
C GLY A 63 10.98 -5.78 19.52
N LEU A 64 9.79 -5.34 19.10
CA LEU A 64 8.67 -4.94 19.96
C LEU A 64 7.71 -6.08 20.29
N GLY A 65 7.99 -7.32 19.84
CA GLY A 65 7.15 -8.49 20.09
C GLY A 65 5.96 -8.64 19.14
N ALA A 66 5.94 -7.93 18.01
CA ALA A 66 4.92 -8.14 17.00
C ALA A 66 5.13 -9.50 16.29
N PRO A 67 4.03 -10.17 15.89
CA PRO A 67 4.11 -11.40 15.11
C PRO A 67 4.76 -11.16 13.75
N ARG A 68 5.53 -12.14 13.30
CA ARG A 68 6.40 -12.06 12.12
C ARG A 68 5.76 -12.59 10.85
N SER A 69 4.66 -13.32 11.00
CA SER A 69 3.94 -13.93 9.89
C SER A 69 2.44 -13.88 10.11
N LEU A 70 1.69 -14.00 9.02
CA LEU A 70 0.25 -14.20 9.10
C LEU A 70 -0.10 -15.56 9.74
N THR A 71 0.80 -16.56 9.67
CA THR A 71 0.62 -17.85 10.37
C THR A 71 0.60 -17.67 11.88
N GLU A 72 1.45 -16.80 12.44
CA GLU A 72 1.43 -16.45 13.87
C GLU A 72 0.14 -15.72 14.28
N LEU A 73 -0.60 -15.17 13.30
CA LEU A 73 -1.94 -14.59 13.47
C LEU A 73 -3.08 -15.58 13.20
N GLY A 74 -2.76 -16.84 12.85
CA GLY A 74 -3.74 -17.90 12.59
C GLY A 74 -4.20 -18.05 11.14
N LEU A 75 -3.62 -17.30 10.19
CA LEU A 75 -3.94 -17.48 8.78
C LEU A 75 -3.25 -18.71 8.19
N THR A 76 -3.88 -19.26 7.17
CA THR A 76 -3.46 -20.46 6.45
C THR A 76 -3.30 -20.16 4.96
N ARG A 77 -2.77 -21.14 4.22
CA ARG A 77 -2.66 -21.04 2.75
C ARG A 77 -4.02 -20.93 2.08
N HIS A 78 -5.07 -21.51 2.65
CA HIS A 78 -6.41 -21.47 2.10
C HIS A 78 -6.98 -20.04 2.13
N ASP A 79 -6.72 -19.31 3.22
CA ASP A 79 -7.16 -17.92 3.37
C ASP A 79 -6.53 -17.00 2.31
N ILE A 80 -5.33 -17.32 1.81
CA ILE A 80 -4.68 -16.52 0.77
C ILE A 80 -5.48 -16.53 -0.54
N ASP A 81 -5.99 -17.69 -0.95
CA ASP A 81 -6.75 -17.78 -2.20
C ASP A 81 -8.03 -16.93 -2.13
N GLU A 82 -8.73 -16.95 -1.00
CA GLU A 82 -9.92 -16.12 -0.76
C GLU A 82 -9.58 -14.62 -0.75
N ILE A 83 -8.53 -14.22 -0.02
CA ILE A 83 -8.12 -12.81 0.09
C ILE A 83 -7.64 -12.27 -1.26
N THR A 84 -6.87 -13.06 -2.01
CA THR A 84 -6.41 -12.67 -3.35
C THR A 84 -7.59 -12.46 -4.30
N ALA A 85 -8.60 -13.33 -4.28
CA ALA A 85 -9.80 -13.17 -5.08
C ALA A 85 -10.58 -11.91 -4.67
N GLN A 86 -10.75 -11.68 -3.37
CA GLN A 86 -11.45 -10.50 -2.85
C GLN A 86 -10.74 -9.19 -3.23
N ALA A 87 -9.40 -9.14 -3.15
CA ALA A 87 -8.61 -7.96 -3.49
C ALA A 87 -8.80 -7.49 -4.94
N GLN A 88 -9.15 -8.39 -5.86
CA GLN A 88 -9.40 -8.05 -7.26
C GLN A 88 -10.80 -7.47 -7.52
N THR A 89 -11.75 -7.67 -6.62
CA THR A 89 -13.13 -7.19 -6.81
C THR A 89 -13.27 -5.67 -6.69
N GLN A 90 -12.28 -4.99 -6.11
CA GLN A 90 -12.25 -3.54 -5.94
C GLN A 90 -10.90 -2.95 -6.37
N PRO A 91 -10.62 -2.87 -7.67
CA PRO A 91 -9.38 -2.29 -8.17
C PRO A 91 -9.34 -0.80 -7.81
N TYR A 92 -8.35 -0.41 -7.02
CA TYR A 92 -7.96 0.98 -6.88
C TYR A 92 -6.70 1.22 -7.70
N VAL A 93 -6.45 2.47 -8.07
CA VAL A 93 -5.25 2.82 -8.83
C VAL A 93 -4.06 2.78 -7.88
N ASN A 94 -3.31 1.69 -7.98
CA ASN A 94 -2.04 1.51 -7.34
C ASN A 94 -0.91 1.83 -8.36
N PRO A 95 0.15 2.57 -7.99
CA PRO A 95 1.26 2.89 -8.89
C PRO A 95 1.92 1.64 -9.48
N LEU A 96 1.92 0.55 -8.71
CA LEU A 96 2.27 -0.78 -9.22
C LEU A 96 0.96 -1.52 -9.54
N PRO A 97 0.77 -2.01 -10.79
CA PRO A 97 -0.41 -2.79 -11.14
C PRO A 97 -0.62 -3.94 -10.15
N VAL A 98 -1.81 -3.99 -9.54
CA VAL A 98 -2.18 -5.06 -8.61
C VAL A 98 -2.61 -6.26 -9.43
N THR A 99 -1.67 -7.14 -9.76
CA THR A 99 -1.97 -8.42 -10.43
C THR A 99 -2.24 -9.49 -9.39
N GLU A 100 -3.03 -10.50 -9.77
CA GLU A 100 -3.27 -11.68 -8.94
C GLU A 100 -1.96 -12.31 -8.45
N GLU A 101 -1.04 -12.51 -9.38
CA GLU A 101 0.27 -13.11 -9.14
C GLU A 101 1.06 -12.32 -8.10
N LEU A 102 1.08 -10.99 -8.22
CA LEU A 102 1.82 -10.12 -7.31
C LEU A 102 1.19 -10.13 -5.90
N VAL A 103 -0.14 -10.06 -5.81
CA VAL A 103 -0.86 -10.14 -4.53
C VAL A 103 -0.63 -11.49 -3.87
N ARG A 104 -0.77 -12.59 -4.63
CA ARG A 104 -0.56 -13.95 -4.13
C ARG A 104 0.88 -14.15 -3.66
N SER A 105 1.86 -13.65 -4.40
CA SER A 105 3.28 -13.69 -4.02
C SER A 105 3.53 -12.94 -2.71
N LEU A 106 3.01 -11.70 -2.60
CA LEU A 106 3.16 -10.88 -1.41
C LEU A 106 2.52 -11.53 -0.17
N LEU A 107 1.29 -12.03 -0.30
CA LEU A 107 0.59 -12.70 0.79
C LEU A 107 1.26 -14.02 1.20
N THR A 108 1.79 -14.77 0.23
CA THR A 108 2.57 -15.99 0.51
C THR A 108 3.86 -15.66 1.25
N SER A 109 4.56 -14.58 0.88
CA SER A 109 5.73 -14.11 1.61
C SER A 109 5.39 -13.68 3.05
N ALA A 110 4.28 -12.94 3.23
CA ALA A 110 3.79 -12.54 4.55
C ALA A 110 3.35 -13.74 5.42
N LEU A 111 2.76 -14.77 4.81
CA LEU A 111 2.38 -16.01 5.50
C LEU A 111 3.61 -16.77 6.05
N ASN A 112 4.74 -16.70 5.35
CA ASN A 112 5.96 -17.45 5.68
C ASN A 112 7.06 -16.59 6.35
N ALA A 113 6.81 -15.31 6.64
CA ALA A 113 7.82 -14.35 7.10
C ALA A 113 9.05 -14.24 6.17
N THR A 114 8.85 -14.39 4.85
CA THR A 114 9.91 -14.26 3.85
C THR A 114 9.80 -12.91 3.11
N ARG A 115 10.89 -12.45 2.50
CA ARG A 115 10.84 -11.26 1.64
C ARG A 115 10.18 -11.60 0.31
N VAL A 116 9.47 -10.63 -0.27
CA VAL A 116 9.07 -10.65 -1.68
C VAL A 116 10.36 -10.41 -2.51
N PRO A 117 10.60 -11.16 -3.59
CA PRO A 117 11.77 -10.98 -4.45
C PRO A 117 11.82 -9.57 -5.08
#